data_AF-A0A8J4VPW5-F1
#
_entry.id   AF-A0A8J4VPW5-F1
#
_cell.length_a   1.000
_cell.length_b   1.000
_cell.length_c   1.000
_cell.angle_alpha   90.00
_cell.angle_beta   90.00
_cell.angle_gamma   90.00
#
_symmetry.space_group_name_H-M   'P 1'
#
loop_
_entity.id
_entity.type
_entity.pdbx_description
1 polymer ?
#
loop_
_entity_poly.entity_id
_entity_poly.type
_entity_poly.pdbx_seq_one_letter_code
_entity_poly.pdbx_strand_id
1 'polypeptide(L)'
;MSIASVALSPVLEESRYFPTSFTSLYGPCSRESILIYLAVGGSVVPMCVMESDSIALVKLRIQNHQGFFVKKQKLVCEGRELARNNTSVRDYGLSDGIVLHLVVKLSDLQAITVRTACGKEFEFQVERNRNVGYVKQQIAKKGKGFVDLKDQELLCDGEELEDQRLINDICKNNDAVIHLLVRKSAKVRVKPVEKDLVVSIEALNLKEEGAGVREHQWGALSGGRPVIERMPLQRDFLLEPLIVNAKIELPIVIKDLINSTFDGLMSGNEPIQSSEGSGGAYFMQDSSAQKYVSVFKPIDEEPMAVNNPRGLPLSLDGEGLKKGTRVGEGALREVAAYILDHPRSGRRSYCYAEKGFAGVPPTVMVKCLHRVFNHPDGFECSAKNVKIGSLQMFVKNNGSCEDMGPRAFPVDEVHKISVLDIRLANADRHAGNILISKDHEDGQIVLIPIDHGYCLPENFEDCTFDWLYWPQAKEPYSPDTIDYIKSMDAEQDIELLKFHGWYIPPECARTLRISTMLLKKGAERGLTPFAIGSIMCRETLKKESVIEQIVQEASEAVLPGTSEAAFLESVSLIMDRCLDKLSPYGQAVNI
;
A
#
# COMPACT_ATOMS: atom_id res chain seq x y z
N MET A 1 35.41 40.85 -19.19
CA MET A 1 35.18 41.99 -18.26
C MET A 1 33.75 41.85 -17.77
N SER A 2 33.40 41.82 -16.48
CA SER A 2 34.14 41.92 -15.21
C SER A 2 33.34 41.10 -14.15
N ILE A 3 33.82 40.43 -13.09
CA ILE A 3 34.89 40.68 -12.07
C ILE A 3 34.56 41.95 -11.25
N ALA A 4 34.26 41.94 -9.94
CA ALA A 4 34.13 40.89 -8.91
C ALA A 4 33.05 41.35 -7.86
N SER A 5 32.94 40.97 -6.57
CA SER A 5 33.73 40.16 -5.63
C SER A 5 32.94 39.73 -4.37
N VAL A 6 33.21 38.51 -3.86
CA VAL A 6 33.37 38.10 -2.44
C VAL A 6 32.41 38.62 -1.35
N ALA A 7 31.60 37.68 -0.81
CA ALA A 7 31.19 37.41 0.58
C ALA A 7 31.08 38.52 1.67
N LEU A 8 30.04 38.38 2.52
CA LEU A 8 30.17 38.23 3.97
C LEU A 8 28.85 37.72 4.59
N SER A 9 28.95 36.81 5.57
CA SER A 9 27.85 36.43 6.48
C SER A 9 28.14 36.96 7.88
N PRO A 10 27.10 37.31 8.64
CA PRO A 10 27.08 37.06 10.08
C PRO A 10 25.90 36.16 10.49
N VAL A 11 25.91 35.72 11.74
CA VAL A 11 24.95 34.79 12.38
C VAL A 11 24.51 35.39 13.73
N LEU A 12 23.41 34.90 14.31
CA LEU A 12 22.73 35.35 15.54
C LEU A 12 21.87 36.63 15.35
N GLU A 13 20.83 36.89 16.16
CA GLU A 13 20.47 36.27 17.45
C GLU A 13 18.94 36.05 17.63
N GLU A 14 18.54 35.25 18.62
CA GLU A 14 17.12 34.99 18.94
C GLU A 14 16.44 36.16 19.69
N SER A 15 15.11 36.21 19.62
CA SER A 15 14.33 36.45 20.84
C SER A 15 12.99 35.70 20.79
N ARG A 16 12.67 34.93 21.84
CA ARG A 16 11.36 34.30 22.04
C ARG A 16 10.63 35.02 23.16
N TYR A 17 9.37 35.39 22.92
CA TYR A 17 8.40 35.65 23.97
C TYR A 17 7.12 34.86 23.69
N PHE A 18 6.98 33.73 24.37
CA PHE A 18 5.66 33.18 24.69
C PHE A 18 5.02 34.08 25.77
N PRO A 19 3.68 34.15 25.84
CA PRO A 19 3.02 33.19 26.73
C PRO A 19 1.73 32.58 26.15
N THR A 20 1.52 31.31 26.46
CA THR A 20 0.20 30.67 26.45
C THR A 20 -0.63 31.17 27.63
N SER A 21 -1.87 31.63 27.43
CA SER A 21 -3.04 31.11 28.16
C SER A 21 -4.38 31.67 27.67
N PHE A 22 -5.45 30.96 28.05
CA PHE A 22 -6.87 31.30 28.14
C PHE A 22 -7.71 31.56 26.87
N THR A 23 -8.82 30.81 26.88
CA THR A 23 -10.11 31.07 26.23
C THR A 23 -10.67 32.47 26.49
N SER A 24 -11.19 33.16 25.46
CA SER A 24 -12.50 33.86 25.45
C SER A 24 -12.69 34.74 24.19
N LEU A 25 -13.87 34.64 23.59
CA LEU A 25 -14.62 35.64 22.79
C LEU A 25 -13.89 36.70 21.93
N TYR A 26 -14.13 36.60 20.61
CA TYR A 26 -14.36 37.68 19.62
C TYR A 26 -13.72 39.07 19.80
N GLY A 27 -12.75 39.35 18.91
CA GLY A 27 -12.66 40.63 18.18
C GLY A 27 -11.31 41.37 18.25
N PRO A 28 -11.08 42.36 17.37
CA PRO A 28 -11.71 42.60 16.06
C PRO A 28 -10.84 42.02 14.91
N CYS A 29 -11.44 41.68 13.76
CA CYS A 29 -10.62 41.40 12.57
C CYS A 29 -9.89 42.66 12.10
N SER A 30 -8.67 42.48 11.60
CA SER A 30 -8.03 43.50 10.76
C SER A 30 -8.83 43.66 9.46
N ARG A 31 -8.74 44.83 8.82
CA ARG A 31 -9.38 45.09 7.51
C ARG A 31 -8.82 44.24 6.35
N GLU A 32 -7.81 43.41 6.63
CA GLU A 32 -7.09 42.60 5.65
C GLU A 32 -7.01 41.11 6.07
N SER A 33 -7.73 40.69 7.12
CA SER A 33 -7.70 39.31 7.64
C SER A 33 -9.03 38.59 7.42
N ILE A 34 -8.97 37.41 6.79
CA ILE A 34 -10.12 36.55 6.44
C ILE A 34 -10.06 35.19 7.13
N LEU A 35 -11.22 34.61 7.41
CA LEU A 35 -11.39 33.27 7.96
C LEU A 35 -11.59 32.24 6.84
N ILE A 36 -10.74 31.23 6.80
CA ILE A 36 -10.84 30.06 5.91
C ILE A 36 -11.11 28.78 6.71
N TYR A 37 -11.75 27.79 6.10
CA TYR A 37 -12.07 26.51 6.72
C TYR A 37 -11.25 25.38 6.09
N LEU A 38 -10.37 24.76 6.87
CA LEU A 38 -9.49 23.68 6.42
C LEU A 38 -10.18 22.32 6.56
N ALA A 39 -10.39 21.62 5.46
CA ALA A 39 -10.96 20.27 5.43
C ALA A 39 -9.87 19.19 5.28
N VAL A 40 -9.76 18.31 6.28
CA VAL A 40 -8.79 17.20 6.37
C VAL A 40 -9.46 15.97 6.98
N GLY A 41 -9.37 14.81 6.33
CA GLY A 41 -9.83 13.53 6.90
C GLY A 41 -11.30 13.53 7.37
N GLY A 42 -12.17 14.25 6.66
CA GLY A 42 -13.58 14.45 7.05
C GLY A 42 -13.82 15.50 8.14
N SER A 43 -12.79 15.99 8.82
CA SER A 43 -12.87 17.07 9.81
C SER A 43 -12.69 18.45 9.15
N VAL A 44 -13.34 19.48 9.70
CA VAL A 44 -13.25 20.87 9.23
C VAL A 44 -12.79 21.78 10.38
N VAL A 45 -11.73 22.56 10.17
CA VAL A 45 -11.09 23.41 11.19
C VAL A 45 -10.94 24.86 10.69
N PRO A 46 -11.48 25.87 11.39
CA PRO A 46 -11.34 27.27 11.00
C PRO A 46 -9.92 27.82 11.26
N MET A 47 -9.43 28.68 10.37
CA MET A 47 -8.11 29.33 10.43
C MET A 47 -8.18 30.76 9.87
N CYS A 48 -7.52 31.72 10.53
CA CYS A 48 -7.46 33.11 10.05
C CYS A 48 -6.14 33.38 9.30
N VAL A 49 -6.24 34.02 8.13
CA VAL A 49 -5.13 34.35 7.19
C VAL A 49 -5.29 35.78 6.68
N MET A 50 -4.23 36.39 6.16
CA MET A 50 -4.31 37.71 5.54
C MET A 50 -4.64 37.58 4.04
N GLU A 51 -5.41 38.51 3.47
CA GLU A 51 -5.61 38.62 2.01
C GLU A 51 -4.28 38.75 1.25
N SER A 52 -3.30 39.39 1.88
CA SER A 52 -1.94 39.62 1.40
C SER A 52 -0.97 38.46 1.68
N ASP A 53 -1.36 37.42 2.41
CA ASP A 53 -0.53 36.22 2.56
C ASP A 53 -0.34 35.54 1.19
N SER A 54 0.84 34.97 0.95
CA SER A 54 1.05 34.05 -0.17
C SER A 54 0.53 32.66 0.15
N ILE A 55 0.23 31.85 -0.87
CA ILE A 55 -0.14 30.44 -0.66
C ILE A 55 0.97 29.64 0.04
N ALA A 56 2.25 30.04 -0.12
CA ALA A 56 3.35 29.52 0.70
C ALA A 56 3.13 29.76 2.21
N LEU A 57 2.71 30.98 2.60
CA LEU A 57 2.41 31.34 3.98
C LEU A 57 1.16 30.65 4.51
N VAL A 58 0.11 30.46 3.68
CA VAL A 58 -1.08 29.68 4.08
C VAL A 58 -0.71 28.22 4.35
N LYS A 59 0.06 27.58 3.46
CA LYS A 59 0.57 26.22 3.70
C LYS A 59 1.43 26.16 4.97
N LEU A 60 2.23 27.19 5.25
CA LEU A 60 3.05 27.27 6.46
C LEU A 60 2.20 27.42 7.74
N ARG A 61 1.15 28.26 7.73
CA ARG A 61 0.17 28.35 8.84
C ARG A 61 -0.50 26.99 9.09
N ILE A 62 -0.87 26.29 8.02
CA ILE A 62 -1.47 24.95 8.08
C ILE A 62 -0.48 23.90 8.65
N GLN A 63 0.80 23.95 8.28
CA GLN A 63 1.84 23.10 8.88
C GLN A 63 1.92 23.33 10.39
N ASN A 64 1.89 24.60 10.82
CA ASN A 64 2.01 24.97 12.23
C ASN A 64 0.75 24.63 13.06
N HIS A 65 -0.39 24.35 12.42
CA HIS A 65 -1.66 24.09 13.11
C HIS A 65 -2.12 22.62 13.06
N GLN A 66 -1.66 21.83 12.09
CA GLN A 66 -1.99 20.39 11.96
C GLN A 66 -0.78 19.47 11.70
N GLY A 67 0.45 19.98 11.72
CA GLY A 67 1.68 19.17 11.71
C GLY A 67 2.18 18.69 10.33
N PHE A 68 1.41 18.87 9.26
CA PHE A 68 1.75 18.37 7.92
C PHE A 68 2.74 19.27 7.16
N PHE A 69 3.82 18.72 6.60
CA PHE A 69 4.88 19.51 5.92
C PHE A 69 4.44 20.18 4.60
N VAL A 70 4.74 21.48 4.41
CA VAL A 70 4.35 22.29 3.23
C VAL A 70 4.58 21.61 1.86
N LYS A 71 5.73 20.96 1.64
CA LYS A 71 6.04 20.30 0.33
C LYS A 71 5.10 19.15 -0.02
N LYS A 72 4.39 18.62 0.97
CA LYS A 72 3.44 17.52 0.86
C LYS A 72 2.00 18.00 0.88
N GLN A 73 1.75 19.28 1.20
CA GLN A 73 0.44 19.90 1.22
C GLN A 73 0.00 20.35 -0.17
N LYS A 74 -0.97 19.65 -0.74
CA LYS A 74 -1.76 20.10 -1.88
C LYS A 74 -3.05 20.73 -1.35
N LEU A 75 -3.16 22.05 -1.49
CA LEU A 75 -4.38 22.80 -1.15
C LEU A 75 -5.26 22.94 -2.38
N VAL A 76 -6.54 22.64 -2.22
CA VAL A 76 -7.55 22.69 -3.29
C VAL A 76 -8.75 23.50 -2.82
N CYS A 77 -9.14 24.51 -3.60
CA CYS A 77 -10.34 25.33 -3.40
C CYS A 77 -11.28 25.11 -4.59
N GLU A 78 -12.53 24.71 -4.36
CA GLU A 78 -13.53 24.50 -5.44
C GLU A 78 -13.01 23.63 -6.61
N GLY A 79 -12.25 22.57 -6.30
CA GLY A 79 -11.61 21.70 -7.29
C GLY A 79 -10.34 22.25 -7.95
N ARG A 80 -10.00 23.53 -7.77
CA ARG A 80 -8.76 24.16 -8.27
C ARG A 80 -7.61 24.02 -7.27
N GLU A 81 -6.49 23.47 -7.72
CA GLU A 81 -5.26 23.41 -6.91
C GLU A 81 -4.57 24.79 -6.80
N LEU A 82 -4.23 25.17 -5.57
CA LEU A 82 -3.43 26.35 -5.25
C LEU A 82 -1.93 26.02 -5.40
N ALA A 83 -1.53 25.77 -6.65
CA ALA A 83 -0.20 25.25 -7.01
C ALA A 83 0.92 26.32 -7.03
N ARG A 84 0.60 27.57 -7.36
CA ARG A 84 1.56 28.68 -7.44
C ARG A 84 1.78 29.28 -6.05
N ASN A 85 2.81 28.81 -5.36
CA ASN A 85 3.07 29.19 -3.96
C ASN A 85 3.33 30.71 -3.75
N ASN A 86 3.83 31.43 -4.75
CA ASN A 86 4.21 32.85 -4.65
C ASN A 86 3.04 33.84 -4.89
N THR A 87 1.87 33.36 -5.31
CA THR A 87 0.68 34.17 -5.58
C THR A 87 -0.10 34.40 -4.27
N SER A 88 -0.72 35.58 -4.09
CA SER A 88 -1.44 35.89 -2.85
C SER A 88 -2.80 35.18 -2.75
N VAL A 89 -3.31 35.07 -1.52
CA VAL A 89 -4.67 34.62 -1.19
C VAL A 89 -5.71 35.41 -2.00
N ARG A 90 -5.57 36.74 -2.06
CA ARG A 90 -6.42 37.63 -2.84
C ARG A 90 -6.28 37.44 -4.36
N ASP A 91 -5.08 37.24 -4.88
CA ASP A 91 -4.85 36.97 -6.32
C ASP A 91 -5.48 35.64 -6.78
N TYR A 92 -5.68 34.70 -5.86
CA TYR A 92 -6.44 33.47 -6.09
C TYR A 92 -7.96 33.64 -5.99
N GLY A 93 -8.45 34.81 -5.57
CA GLY A 93 -9.87 35.09 -5.36
C GLY A 93 -10.45 34.52 -4.06
N LEU A 94 -9.60 34.16 -3.08
CA LEU A 94 -10.07 33.60 -1.81
C LEU A 94 -10.65 34.71 -0.92
N SER A 95 -11.83 34.48 -0.35
CA SER A 95 -12.56 35.40 0.52
C SER A 95 -12.80 34.81 1.91
N ASP A 96 -13.30 35.64 2.83
CA ASP A 96 -13.87 35.18 4.10
C ASP A 96 -14.93 34.10 3.86
N GLY A 97 -14.90 33.04 4.67
CA GLY A 97 -15.82 31.90 4.61
C GLY A 97 -15.41 30.72 3.72
N ILE A 98 -14.35 30.83 2.90
CA ILE A 98 -14.01 29.78 1.91
C ILE A 98 -13.45 28.49 2.55
N VAL A 99 -13.80 27.33 1.95
CA VAL A 99 -13.30 26.01 2.37
C VAL A 99 -12.10 25.59 1.52
N LEU A 100 -10.97 25.29 2.17
CA LEU A 100 -9.77 24.72 1.54
C LEU A 100 -9.62 23.24 1.92
N HIS A 101 -9.59 22.35 0.93
CA HIS A 101 -9.24 20.95 1.14
C HIS A 101 -7.72 20.80 1.17
N LEU A 102 -7.20 20.09 2.18
CA LEU A 102 -5.78 19.75 2.26
C LEU A 102 -5.58 18.25 2.01
N VAL A 103 -4.76 17.94 1.02
CA VAL A 103 -4.24 16.61 0.71
C VAL A 103 -2.76 16.55 1.12
N VAL A 104 -2.35 15.47 1.81
CA VAL A 104 -1.00 15.33 2.38
C VAL A 104 -0.31 14.06 1.89
N LYS A 105 0.91 14.17 1.35
CA LYS A 105 1.82 13.01 1.13
C LYS A 105 2.62 12.68 2.41
N LEU A 106 2.49 11.47 2.93
CA LEU A 106 3.14 10.99 4.18
C LEU A 106 4.66 10.76 4.00
N SER A 107 5.50 11.10 5.00
CA SER A 107 6.89 10.58 5.19
C SER A 107 7.64 11.34 6.29
N ASP A 108 7.31 11.10 7.56
CA ASP A 108 7.62 12.04 8.66
C ASP A 108 8.74 11.55 9.60
N LEU A 109 9.86 11.17 8.98
CA LEU A 109 11.09 10.70 9.64
C LEU A 109 12.02 11.86 10.05
N GLN A 110 12.69 11.68 11.18
CA GLN A 110 13.74 12.55 11.71
C GLN A 110 14.97 11.72 12.09
N ALA A 111 16.16 12.21 11.74
CA ALA A 111 17.42 11.63 12.22
C ALA A 111 17.66 11.96 13.71
N ILE A 112 18.15 10.99 14.46
CA ILE A 112 18.64 11.12 15.85
C ILE A 112 19.96 10.37 15.98
N THR A 113 20.90 10.90 16.76
CA THR A 113 22.21 10.27 16.99
C THR A 113 22.33 9.80 18.44
N VAL A 114 22.70 8.53 18.63
CA VAL A 114 22.81 7.90 19.95
C VAL A 114 24.28 7.64 20.27
N ARG A 115 24.82 8.30 21.29
CA ARG A 115 26.20 8.14 21.77
C ARG A 115 26.25 7.25 23.01
N THR A 116 26.93 6.13 22.92
CA THR A 116 27.13 5.21 24.06
C THR A 116 28.17 5.74 25.04
N ALA A 117 28.10 5.32 26.30
CA ALA A 117 29.09 5.66 27.35
C ALA A 117 30.56 5.28 27.03
N CYS A 118 30.82 4.46 26.01
CA CYS A 118 32.16 4.16 25.51
C CYS A 118 32.60 5.02 24.30
N GLY A 119 31.85 6.09 23.99
CA GLY A 119 32.18 7.06 22.94
C GLY A 119 31.74 6.65 21.52
N LYS A 120 31.11 5.49 21.34
CA LYS A 120 30.62 5.04 20.02
C LYS A 120 29.24 5.59 19.70
N GLU A 121 29.08 6.16 18.51
CA GLU A 121 27.85 6.77 18.00
C GLU A 121 27.11 5.86 17.01
N PHE A 122 25.78 6.04 16.94
CA PHE A 122 24.87 5.33 16.05
C PHE A 122 23.73 6.24 15.60
N GLU A 123 23.53 6.41 14.30
CA GLU A 123 22.44 7.21 13.73
C GLU A 123 21.18 6.35 13.47
N PHE A 124 20.00 6.93 13.69
CA PHE A 124 18.69 6.31 13.46
C PHE A 124 17.72 7.33 12.83
N GLN A 125 16.87 6.89 11.90
CA GLN A 125 15.74 7.69 11.43
C GLN A 125 14.45 7.17 12.08
N VAL A 126 13.71 8.06 12.72
CA VAL A 126 12.58 7.75 13.62
C VAL A 126 11.43 8.73 13.35
N GLU A 127 10.20 8.25 13.37
CA GLU A 127 9.02 9.12 13.21
C GLU A 127 8.82 9.99 14.46
N ARG A 128 8.55 11.29 14.26
CA ARG A 128 8.56 12.30 15.33
C ARG A 128 7.57 12.02 16.47
N ASN A 129 6.46 11.37 16.14
CA ASN A 129 5.36 10.99 17.04
C ASN A 129 5.56 9.64 17.76
N ARG A 130 6.74 9.00 17.64
CA ARG A 130 7.11 7.82 18.45
C ARG A 130 7.63 8.23 19.82
N ASN A 131 7.75 7.26 20.73
CA ASN A 131 8.21 7.47 22.11
C ASN A 131 9.63 6.95 22.37
N VAL A 132 10.18 7.28 23.53
CA VAL A 132 11.51 6.83 23.98
C VAL A 132 11.63 5.32 24.07
N GLY A 133 10.58 4.61 24.52
CA GLY A 133 10.57 3.16 24.61
C GLY A 133 10.77 2.48 23.25
N TYR A 134 10.16 3.03 22.18
CA TYR A 134 10.41 2.63 20.81
C TYR A 134 11.90 2.81 20.43
N VAL A 135 12.51 3.94 20.78
CA VAL A 135 13.93 4.20 20.47
C VAL A 135 14.89 3.30 21.27
N LYS A 136 14.64 3.06 22.57
CA LYS A 136 15.39 2.05 23.36
C LYS A 136 15.34 0.68 22.68
N GLN A 137 14.16 0.27 22.20
CA GLN A 137 14.01 -1.00 21.48
C GLN A 137 14.77 -1.04 20.15
N GLN A 138 14.85 0.06 19.38
CA GLN A 138 15.65 0.10 18.15
C GLN A 138 17.16 0.06 18.42
N ILE A 139 17.63 0.68 19.50
CA ILE A 139 19.04 0.65 19.92
C ILE A 139 19.44 -0.77 20.32
N ALA A 140 18.64 -1.44 21.15
CA ALA A 140 18.85 -2.83 21.52
C ALA A 140 18.90 -3.78 20.30
N LYS A 141 18.08 -3.52 19.27
CA LYS A 141 18.07 -4.29 18.01
C LYS A 141 19.32 -4.09 17.14
N LYS A 142 19.88 -2.88 17.03
CA LYS A 142 21.16 -2.65 16.31
C LYS A 142 22.39 -3.11 17.10
N GLY A 143 22.35 -3.03 18.43
CA GLY A 143 23.49 -3.29 19.31
C GLY A 143 23.74 -4.77 19.60
N LYS A 144 24.34 -5.51 18.64
CA LYS A 144 24.74 -6.93 18.84
C LYS A 144 25.54 -7.11 20.15
N GLY A 145 24.89 -7.68 21.18
CA GLY A 145 25.52 -8.13 22.42
C GLY A 145 25.32 -7.26 23.67
N PHE A 146 24.45 -6.24 23.67
CA PHE A 146 24.20 -5.41 24.87
C PHE A 146 22.88 -5.74 25.61
N VAL A 147 23.00 -5.65 26.94
CA VAL A 147 22.10 -6.04 28.06
C VAL A 147 20.58 -5.85 27.86
N ASP A 148 19.81 -6.69 28.55
CA ASP A 148 18.34 -6.68 28.69
C ASP A 148 17.72 -5.27 28.87
N LEU A 149 16.49 -5.11 28.38
CA LEU A 149 15.78 -3.83 28.20
C LEU A 149 15.56 -3.03 29.50
N LYS A 150 15.74 -3.65 30.67
CA LYS A 150 15.51 -3.04 31.99
C LYS A 150 16.72 -2.30 32.57
N ASP A 151 17.91 -2.52 32.03
CA ASP A 151 19.18 -1.91 32.49
C ASP A 151 19.65 -0.74 31.58
N GLN A 152 18.78 -0.24 30.68
CA GLN A 152 19.09 0.77 29.66
C GLN A 152 18.48 2.16 29.96
N GLU A 153 19.34 3.10 30.36
CA GLU A 153 18.98 4.50 30.59
C GLU A 153 19.40 5.36 29.39
N LEU A 154 18.42 6.02 28.76
CA LEU A 154 18.70 7.08 27.80
C LEU A 154 18.61 8.42 28.53
N LEU A 155 19.60 9.28 28.27
CA LEU A 155 19.63 10.64 28.77
C LEU A 155 19.81 11.63 27.62
N CYS A 156 19.15 12.79 27.69
CA CYS A 156 19.43 13.94 26.81
C CYS A 156 19.78 15.11 27.71
N ASP A 157 20.88 15.81 27.40
CA ASP A 157 21.39 16.99 28.13
C ASP A 157 21.55 16.81 29.67
N GLY A 158 21.59 15.56 30.14
CA GLY A 158 21.72 15.19 31.55
C GLY A 158 20.42 14.74 32.25
N GLU A 159 19.24 14.90 31.61
CA GLU A 159 17.97 14.37 32.12
C GLU A 159 17.72 12.92 31.68
N GLU A 160 17.15 12.10 32.56
CA GLU A 160 16.70 10.74 32.24
C GLU A 160 15.40 10.75 31.41
N LEU A 161 15.30 9.82 30.45
CA LEU A 161 14.19 9.74 29.49
C LEU A 161 13.26 8.56 29.78
N GLU A 162 12.06 8.89 30.26
CA GLU A 162 10.92 7.98 30.46
C GLU A 162 10.36 7.43 29.13
N ASP A 163 10.02 6.14 29.11
CA ASP A 163 9.66 5.41 27.89
C ASP A 163 8.43 5.97 27.15
N GLN A 164 7.54 6.68 27.83
CA GLN A 164 6.31 7.24 27.24
C GLN A 164 6.50 8.62 26.60
N ARG A 165 7.60 9.34 26.91
CA ARG A 165 7.93 10.69 26.39
C ARG A 165 8.17 10.62 24.87
N LEU A 166 7.69 11.60 24.08
CA LEU A 166 7.81 11.53 22.61
C LEU A 166 9.18 12.03 22.11
N ILE A 167 9.63 11.50 20.96
CA ILE A 167 10.92 11.87 20.37
C ILE A 167 10.95 13.33 19.92
N ASN A 168 9.83 13.86 19.41
CA ASN A 168 9.66 15.30 19.13
C ASN A 168 9.79 16.19 20.39
N ASP A 169 9.54 15.67 21.59
CA ASP A 169 9.67 16.43 22.85
C ASP A 169 11.12 16.53 23.33
N ILE A 170 12.01 15.72 22.76
CA ILE A 170 13.40 15.53 23.18
C ILE A 170 14.34 16.04 22.09
N CYS A 171 14.28 15.44 20.90
CA CYS A 171 15.09 15.83 19.75
C CYS A 171 14.43 16.97 18.98
N LYS A 172 14.40 18.18 19.56
CA LYS A 172 13.70 19.33 18.95
C LYS A 172 14.40 19.92 17.71
N ASN A 173 15.68 19.59 17.52
CA ASN A 173 16.47 19.86 16.31
C ASN A 173 17.07 18.54 15.78
N ASN A 174 17.50 18.52 14.51
CA ASN A 174 18.02 17.30 13.86
C ASN A 174 19.40 16.84 14.41
N ASP A 175 20.14 17.70 15.10
CA ASP A 175 21.50 17.40 15.60
C ASP A 175 21.53 16.93 17.07
N ALA A 176 20.38 16.56 17.65
CA ALA A 176 20.29 16.14 19.05
C ALA A 176 20.98 14.79 19.30
N VAL A 177 21.91 14.77 20.26
CA VAL A 177 22.68 13.57 20.64
C VAL A 177 22.15 12.99 21.95
N ILE A 178 21.44 11.87 21.86
CA ILE A 178 20.98 11.12 23.04
C ILE A 178 22.13 10.26 23.56
N HIS A 179 22.41 10.32 24.86
CA HIS A 179 23.40 9.50 25.52
C HIS A 179 22.79 8.21 26.07
N LEU A 180 23.38 7.06 25.74
CA LEU A 180 23.02 5.75 26.32
C LEU A 180 24.00 5.39 27.45
N LEU A 181 23.47 5.31 28.68
CA LEU A 181 24.12 4.67 29.82
C LEU A 181 23.46 3.32 30.09
N VAL A 182 24.28 2.30 30.31
CA VAL A 182 23.82 0.95 30.68
C VAL A 182 24.29 0.68 32.10
N ARG A 183 23.37 0.66 33.07
CA ARG A 183 23.74 0.36 34.47
C ARG A 183 23.96 -1.14 34.60
N LYS A 184 25.21 -1.59 34.67
CA LYS A 184 25.52 -2.99 34.99
C LYS A 184 25.08 -3.30 36.42
N SER A 185 23.95 -3.98 36.54
CA SER A 185 23.35 -4.45 37.80
C SER A 185 24.22 -5.55 38.45
N ALA A 186 25.21 -5.13 39.24
CA ALA A 186 26.04 -6.04 40.02
C ALA A 186 25.19 -6.84 41.02
N LYS A 187 25.20 -8.17 40.93
CA LYS A 187 24.45 -9.06 41.85
C LYS A 187 25.14 -9.18 43.21
N VAL A 188 25.09 -8.10 43.99
CA VAL A 188 25.52 -8.05 45.38
C VAL A 188 24.68 -9.03 46.21
N ARG A 189 25.30 -10.13 46.64
CA ARG A 189 24.73 -11.00 47.70
C ARG A 189 25.20 -10.51 49.06
N VAL A 190 24.30 -9.90 49.81
CA VAL A 190 24.51 -9.65 51.24
C VAL A 190 24.34 -10.96 51.99
N LYS A 191 25.35 -11.37 52.77
CA LYS A 191 25.20 -12.33 53.87
C LYS A 191 25.32 -11.58 55.19
N PRO A 192 24.40 -11.74 56.16
CA PRO A 192 24.60 -11.22 57.49
C PRO A 192 25.71 -12.02 58.20
N VAL A 193 26.75 -11.32 58.63
CA VAL A 193 27.67 -11.72 59.69
C VAL A 193 27.58 -10.63 60.76
N GLU A 194 27.89 -10.94 62.02
CA GLU A 194 27.46 -10.13 63.15
C GLU A 194 27.94 -8.66 63.10
N LYS A 195 26.97 -7.77 62.84
CA LYS A 195 27.03 -6.29 62.86
C LYS A 195 27.75 -5.54 61.73
N ASP A 196 28.39 -6.19 60.76
CA ASP A 196 28.97 -5.51 59.59
C ASP A 196 28.45 -6.06 58.24
N LEU A 197 28.27 -5.16 57.26
CA LEU A 197 27.74 -5.45 55.93
C LEU A 197 28.85 -5.37 54.87
N VAL A 198 29.39 -6.53 54.46
CA VAL A 198 30.38 -6.60 53.37
C VAL A 198 29.68 -6.83 52.03
N VAL A 199 29.94 -5.94 51.08
CA VAL A 199 29.45 -5.98 49.69
C VAL A 199 30.55 -6.52 48.78
N SER A 200 30.20 -7.45 47.89
CA SER A 200 31.09 -7.98 46.85
C SER A 200 30.40 -7.96 45.49
N ILE A 201 31.19 -7.75 44.43
CA ILE A 201 30.73 -7.53 43.05
C ILE A 201 31.50 -8.48 42.14
N GLU A 202 30.80 -9.41 41.49
CA GLU A 202 31.36 -10.23 40.40
C GLU A 202 31.16 -9.53 39.06
N ALA A 203 32.19 -9.55 38.21
CA ALA A 203 32.13 -9.06 36.84
C ALA A 203 32.37 -10.24 35.88
N LEU A 204 31.43 -10.48 34.96
CA LEU A 204 31.58 -11.50 33.93
C LEU A 204 32.38 -10.98 32.74
N ASN A 205 33.45 -11.72 32.40
CA ASN A 205 34.36 -11.42 31.30
C ASN A 205 33.88 -12.03 29.97
N LEU A 206 34.52 -11.58 28.88
CA LEU A 206 34.38 -12.13 27.53
C LEU A 206 35.50 -13.12 27.19
N LYS A 207 35.24 -13.93 26.14
CA LYS A 207 36.17 -14.66 25.25
C LYS A 207 36.71 -16.05 25.63
N GLU A 208 36.50 -16.95 24.66
CA GLU A 208 37.45 -17.86 23.98
C GLU A 208 37.77 -19.28 24.53
N GLU A 209 37.44 -20.24 23.64
CA GLU A 209 38.12 -21.50 23.26
C GLU A 209 38.56 -22.56 24.29
N GLY A 210 38.29 -23.84 23.97
CA GLY A 210 38.83 -25.00 24.66
C GLY A 210 38.16 -26.32 24.24
N ALA A 211 38.90 -27.21 23.57
CA ALA A 211 38.39 -28.50 23.09
C ALA A 211 38.33 -29.60 24.17
N GLY A 212 37.45 -30.59 24.01
CA GLY A 212 37.40 -31.79 24.85
C GLY A 212 36.54 -32.91 24.24
N VAL A 213 37.08 -34.14 24.16
CA VAL A 213 36.46 -35.29 23.48
C VAL A 213 36.32 -36.49 24.41
N ARG A 214 35.14 -37.13 24.43
CA ARG A 214 34.83 -38.59 24.62
C ARG A 214 33.30 -38.76 24.76
N GLU A 215 32.63 -39.67 24.06
CA GLU A 215 32.57 -41.14 24.28
C GLU A 215 32.09 -41.52 25.69
N HIS A 216 31.19 -42.49 25.92
CA HIS A 216 30.29 -43.28 25.06
C HIS A 216 29.34 -44.06 26.01
N GLN A 217 28.08 -44.34 25.63
CA GLN A 217 27.44 -45.66 25.85
C GLN A 217 26.07 -45.81 25.16
N TRP A 218 25.58 -47.05 25.09
CA TRP A 218 24.57 -47.50 24.13
C TRP A 218 23.65 -48.57 24.74
N GLY A 219 22.34 -48.43 24.56
CA GLY A 219 21.34 -49.50 24.68
C GLY A 219 20.16 -49.16 23.75
N ALA A 220 19.70 -49.96 22.79
CA ALA A 220 19.43 -51.40 22.73
C ALA A 220 18.16 -51.82 23.51
N LEU A 221 17.19 -52.58 22.95
CA LEU A 221 16.79 -52.78 21.53
C LEU A 221 15.48 -53.63 21.48
N SER A 222 14.35 -53.09 20.98
CA SER A 222 13.16 -53.84 20.48
C SER A 222 11.95 -52.90 20.29
N GLY A 223 11.06 -52.99 19.29
CA GLY A 223 11.05 -53.82 18.07
C GLY A 223 9.61 -54.07 17.57
N GLY A 224 9.16 -53.41 16.47
CA GLY A 224 7.69 -53.26 16.22
C GLY A 224 7.13 -53.17 14.79
N ARG A 225 7.93 -53.34 13.72
CA ARG A 225 7.51 -53.33 12.28
C ARG A 225 6.93 -51.99 11.71
N PRO A 226 6.99 -51.77 10.38
CA PRO A 226 6.84 -50.42 9.82
C PRO A 226 5.40 -50.06 9.45
N VAL A 227 4.95 -48.90 9.94
CA VAL A 227 4.07 -48.01 9.16
C VAL A 227 4.97 -47.20 8.22
N ILE A 228 4.46 -46.77 7.06
CA ILE A 228 5.19 -45.88 6.15
C ILE A 228 5.27 -44.50 6.82
N GLU A 229 6.39 -44.21 7.47
CA GLU A 229 6.65 -42.89 8.04
C GLU A 229 6.73 -41.85 6.93
N ARG A 230 5.83 -40.85 6.99
CA ARG A 230 6.06 -39.58 6.33
C ARG A 230 7.33 -38.98 6.95
N MET A 231 8.25 -38.49 6.11
CA MET A 231 9.48 -37.86 6.58
C MET A 231 9.18 -36.79 7.65
N PRO A 232 10.00 -36.68 8.73
CA PRO A 232 9.79 -35.69 9.77
C PRO A 232 9.74 -34.26 9.20
N LEU A 233 8.86 -33.43 9.76
CA LEU A 233 8.81 -32.00 9.47
C LEU A 233 10.04 -31.31 10.08
N GLN A 234 11.13 -31.29 9.31
CA GLN A 234 12.37 -30.58 9.64
C GLN A 234 12.62 -29.44 8.64
N ARG A 235 11.60 -28.61 8.45
CA ARG A 235 11.65 -27.36 7.67
C ARG A 235 10.87 -26.30 8.45
N ASP A 236 11.51 -25.16 8.72
CA ASP A 236 10.92 -24.02 9.43
C ASP A 236 9.88 -23.25 8.58
N PHE A 237 9.57 -23.74 7.37
CA PHE A 237 8.74 -23.07 6.39
C PHE A 237 7.89 -24.05 5.55
N LEU A 238 6.84 -23.52 4.93
CA LEU A 238 5.99 -24.19 3.94
C LEU A 238 5.79 -23.25 2.75
N LEU A 239 5.73 -23.81 1.53
CA LEU A 239 5.17 -23.16 0.36
C LEU A 239 4.50 -24.21 -0.53
N GLU A 240 3.17 -24.13 -0.70
CA GLU A 240 2.38 -25.06 -1.50
C GLU A 240 1.30 -24.31 -2.30
N PRO A 241 1.05 -24.65 -3.58
CA PRO A 241 -0.05 -24.07 -4.35
C PRO A 241 -1.41 -24.53 -3.81
N LEU A 242 -2.35 -23.60 -3.67
CA LEU A 242 -3.72 -23.90 -3.22
C LEU A 242 -4.62 -24.26 -4.40
N ILE A 243 -4.46 -25.49 -4.90
CA ILE A 243 -5.28 -26.03 -6.00
C ILE A 243 -6.61 -26.57 -5.42
N VAL A 244 -7.71 -25.86 -5.65
CA VAL A 244 -9.06 -26.26 -5.19
C VAL A 244 -9.65 -27.39 -6.04
N ASN A 245 -9.44 -27.34 -7.35
CA ASN A 245 -9.96 -28.31 -8.32
C ASN A 245 -8.81 -29.15 -8.89
N ALA A 246 -8.78 -30.44 -8.57
CA ALA A 246 -7.70 -31.36 -8.94
C ALA A 246 -7.54 -31.60 -10.47
N LYS A 247 -8.40 -31.02 -11.31
CA LYS A 247 -8.26 -31.01 -12.77
C LYS A 247 -7.40 -29.85 -13.30
N ILE A 248 -7.02 -28.90 -12.45
CA ILE A 248 -6.16 -27.78 -12.85
C ILE A 248 -4.71 -28.26 -12.93
N GLU A 249 -4.14 -28.25 -14.14
CA GLU A 249 -2.69 -28.24 -14.30
C GLU A 249 -2.17 -26.81 -14.21
N LEU A 250 -1.24 -26.53 -13.30
CA LEU A 250 -0.59 -25.22 -13.22
C LEU A 250 0.23 -24.96 -14.50
N PRO A 251 0.11 -23.78 -15.14
CA PRO A 251 0.98 -23.39 -16.25
C PRO A 251 2.46 -23.43 -15.86
N ILE A 252 3.34 -23.66 -16.84
CA ILE A 252 4.80 -23.80 -16.61
C ILE A 252 5.36 -22.59 -15.85
N VAL A 253 5.02 -21.36 -16.28
CA VAL A 253 5.44 -20.11 -15.61
C VAL A 253 5.00 -20.03 -14.13
N ILE A 254 3.89 -20.65 -13.75
CA ILE A 254 3.43 -20.70 -12.35
C ILE A 254 4.18 -21.78 -11.56
N LYS A 255 4.51 -22.91 -12.18
CA LYS A 255 5.39 -23.94 -11.59
C LYS A 255 6.79 -23.36 -11.33
N ASP A 256 7.36 -22.66 -12.31
CA ASP A 256 8.69 -22.05 -12.22
C ASP A 256 8.75 -20.91 -11.20
N LEU A 257 7.68 -20.11 -11.10
CA LEU A 257 7.48 -19.12 -10.03
C LEU A 257 7.55 -19.78 -8.65
N ILE A 258 6.73 -20.81 -8.40
CA ILE A 258 6.68 -21.50 -7.11
C ILE A 258 8.02 -22.17 -6.79
N ASN A 259 8.64 -22.85 -7.76
CA ASN A 259 9.93 -23.51 -7.60
C ASN A 259 11.03 -22.49 -7.25
N SER A 260 11.11 -21.36 -7.96
CA SER A 260 12.11 -20.32 -7.71
C SER A 260 11.96 -19.69 -6.31
N THR A 261 10.72 -19.47 -5.87
CA THR A 261 10.40 -18.99 -4.51
C THR A 261 10.74 -20.05 -3.45
N PHE A 262 10.47 -21.33 -3.73
CA PHE A 262 10.77 -22.44 -2.84
C PHE A 262 12.29 -22.64 -2.68
N ASP A 263 13.06 -22.54 -3.77
CA ASP A 263 14.52 -22.66 -3.76
C ASP A 263 15.19 -21.50 -3.00
N GLY A 264 14.61 -20.30 -3.04
CA GLY A 264 15.00 -19.18 -2.18
C GLY A 264 14.85 -19.49 -0.69
N LEU A 265 13.65 -19.95 -0.29
CA LEU A 265 13.37 -20.36 1.09
C LEU A 265 14.24 -21.56 1.55
N MET A 266 14.44 -22.56 0.68
CA MET A 266 15.33 -23.70 0.93
C MET A 266 16.79 -23.27 1.13
N SER A 267 17.22 -22.18 0.51
CA SER A 267 18.56 -21.59 0.67
C SER A 267 18.71 -20.79 1.96
N GLY A 268 17.63 -20.60 2.73
CA GLY A 268 17.61 -19.83 3.97
C GLY A 268 17.36 -18.32 3.77
N ASN A 269 16.95 -17.90 2.57
CA ASN A 269 16.72 -16.49 2.26
C ASN A 269 15.32 -16.08 2.76
N GLU A 270 15.27 -15.26 3.80
CA GLU A 270 14.02 -14.90 4.47
C GLU A 270 13.16 -13.93 3.63
N PRO A 271 11.81 -14.04 3.65
CA PRO A 271 10.91 -13.06 3.05
C PRO A 271 11.12 -11.66 3.64
N ILE A 272 11.31 -10.67 2.77
CA ILE A 272 11.54 -9.28 3.17
C ILE A 272 10.22 -8.52 3.12
N GLN A 273 9.70 -8.11 4.27
CA GLN A 273 8.49 -7.29 4.34
C GLN A 273 8.71 -5.93 3.66
N SER A 274 7.76 -5.50 2.83
CA SER A 274 7.75 -4.16 2.25
C SER A 274 7.68 -3.08 3.34
N SER A 275 8.34 -1.94 3.11
CA SER A 275 8.14 -0.70 3.89
C SER A 275 6.88 0.07 3.48
N GLU A 276 6.28 -0.27 2.33
CA GLU A 276 5.19 0.47 1.69
C GLU A 276 3.89 -0.34 1.65
N GLY A 277 2.77 0.31 1.38
CA GLY A 277 1.44 -0.31 1.37
C GLY A 277 0.81 -0.50 2.76
N SER A 278 -0.50 -0.70 2.77
CA SER A 278 -1.38 -0.73 3.95
C SER A 278 -1.54 -2.12 4.61
N GLY A 279 -1.09 -3.18 3.94
CA GLY A 279 -1.15 -4.57 4.42
C GLY A 279 0.21 -5.26 4.47
N GLY A 280 0.20 -6.56 4.76
CA GLY A 280 1.37 -7.43 4.64
C GLY A 280 1.69 -7.74 3.18
N ALA A 281 2.87 -7.34 2.73
CA ALA A 281 3.44 -7.72 1.45
C ALA A 281 4.91 -8.09 1.64
N TYR A 282 5.33 -9.24 1.14
CA TYR A 282 6.65 -9.82 1.38
C TYR A 282 7.35 -10.16 0.07
N PHE A 283 8.48 -9.52 -0.18
CA PHE A 283 9.38 -9.84 -1.29
C PHE A 283 10.13 -11.14 -1.00
N MET A 284 9.99 -12.12 -1.88
CA MET A 284 10.70 -13.40 -1.79
C MET A 284 11.90 -13.35 -2.72
N GLN A 285 13.05 -13.87 -2.29
CA GLN A 285 14.29 -13.86 -3.05
C GLN A 285 14.53 -15.17 -3.82
N ASP A 286 15.40 -15.13 -4.81
CA ASP A 286 15.99 -16.33 -5.44
C ASP A 286 16.97 -17.03 -4.49
N SER A 287 17.45 -18.22 -4.86
CA SER A 287 18.45 -18.97 -4.07
C SER A 287 19.78 -18.21 -3.89
N SER A 288 20.13 -17.27 -4.78
CA SER A 288 21.34 -16.45 -4.63
C SER A 288 21.19 -15.23 -3.70
N ALA A 289 19.97 -14.92 -3.24
CA ALA A 289 19.62 -13.70 -2.50
C ALA A 289 19.90 -12.37 -3.25
N GLN A 290 20.13 -12.42 -4.57
CA GLN A 290 20.45 -11.24 -5.38
C GLN A 290 19.25 -10.65 -6.11
N LYS A 291 18.16 -11.41 -6.25
CA LYS A 291 16.97 -11.02 -7.02
C LYS A 291 15.70 -11.32 -6.24
N TYR A 292 14.69 -10.48 -6.39
CA TYR A 292 13.32 -10.84 -6.01
C TYR A 292 12.70 -11.69 -7.13
N VAL A 293 11.99 -12.74 -6.75
CA VAL A 293 11.29 -13.67 -7.68
C VAL A 293 9.78 -13.55 -7.58
N SER A 294 9.26 -13.20 -6.40
CA SER A 294 7.83 -13.09 -6.16
C SER A 294 7.50 -12.14 -5.00
N VAL A 295 6.25 -11.69 -4.94
CA VAL A 295 5.65 -10.96 -3.82
C VAL A 295 4.52 -11.81 -3.25
N PHE A 296 4.55 -12.09 -1.95
CA PHE A 296 3.49 -12.79 -1.23
C PHE A 296 2.65 -11.80 -0.40
N LYS A 297 1.32 -11.81 -0.57
CA LYS A 297 0.34 -11.00 0.18
C LYS A 297 -0.60 -11.91 0.98
N PRO A 298 -0.44 -12.03 2.32
CA PRO A 298 -1.30 -12.88 3.15
C PRO A 298 -2.70 -12.27 3.37
N ILE A 299 -3.74 -13.09 3.22
CA ILE A 299 -5.15 -12.75 3.45
C ILE A 299 -5.40 -12.17 4.85
N ASP A 300 -4.75 -12.76 5.87
CA ASP A 300 -4.92 -12.34 7.26
C ASP A 300 -4.11 -11.09 7.63
N GLU A 301 -3.25 -10.62 6.72
CA GLU A 301 -2.45 -9.39 6.86
C GLU A 301 -2.93 -8.24 5.95
N GLU A 302 -4.04 -8.44 5.22
CA GLU A 302 -4.67 -7.40 4.41
C GLU A 302 -5.02 -6.15 5.25
N PRO A 303 -5.28 -4.99 4.63
CA PRO A 303 -5.73 -3.80 5.35
C PRO A 303 -7.01 -4.09 6.15
N MET A 304 -7.01 -3.70 7.42
CA MET A 304 -8.10 -3.96 8.39
C MET A 304 -8.33 -5.45 8.74
N ALA A 305 -7.41 -6.35 8.36
CA ALA A 305 -7.43 -7.78 8.75
C ALA A 305 -6.83 -8.04 10.15
N VAL A 306 -7.13 -9.21 10.71
CA VAL A 306 -6.82 -9.60 12.09
C VAL A 306 -5.33 -9.52 12.44
N ASN A 307 -4.44 -9.87 11.50
CA ASN A 307 -3.00 -9.86 11.67
C ASN A 307 -2.34 -8.72 10.86
N ASN A 308 -3.05 -7.63 10.57
CA ASN A 308 -2.51 -6.50 9.81
C ASN A 308 -1.22 -5.92 10.46
N PRO A 309 -0.06 -5.94 9.78
CA PRO A 309 1.21 -5.52 10.35
C PRO A 309 1.41 -3.99 10.40
N ARG A 310 0.48 -3.20 9.87
CA ARG A 310 0.54 -1.73 9.91
C ARG A 310 -0.21 -1.13 11.11
N GLY A 311 -0.93 -1.94 11.88
CA GLY A 311 -1.72 -1.48 13.03
C GLY A 311 -2.98 -0.71 12.63
N LEU A 312 -3.53 -0.98 11.44
CA LEU A 312 -4.86 -0.49 11.06
C LEU A 312 -5.94 -1.11 11.97
N PRO A 313 -7.06 -0.40 12.24
CA PRO A 313 -8.16 -0.95 13.01
C PRO A 313 -8.79 -2.15 12.28
N LEU A 314 -9.22 -3.15 13.05
CA LEU A 314 -9.97 -4.30 12.54
C LEU A 314 -11.31 -3.83 11.93
N SER A 315 -11.70 -4.41 10.78
CA SER A 315 -13.05 -4.21 10.24
C SER A 315 -14.12 -4.83 11.15
N LEU A 316 -15.22 -4.11 11.37
CA LEU A 316 -16.30 -4.53 12.29
C LEU A 316 -17.48 -5.21 11.56
N ASP A 317 -17.66 -4.89 10.29
CA ASP A 317 -18.70 -5.41 9.38
C ASP A 317 -18.12 -6.27 8.24
N GLY A 318 -16.78 -6.30 8.12
CA GLY A 318 -16.04 -7.01 7.08
C GLY A 318 -15.75 -6.19 5.83
N GLU A 319 -16.17 -4.92 5.77
CA GLU A 319 -15.82 -4.00 4.68
C GLU A 319 -14.32 -3.63 4.75
N GLY A 320 -13.67 -3.56 3.58
CA GLY A 320 -12.27 -3.16 3.45
C GLY A 320 -12.08 -1.64 3.28
N LEU A 321 -10.89 -1.22 2.84
CA LEU A 321 -10.56 0.19 2.58
C LEU A 321 -11.32 0.81 1.39
N LYS A 322 -12.02 0.00 0.58
CA LYS A 322 -12.79 0.43 -0.59
C LYS A 322 -14.21 -0.13 -0.53
N LYS A 323 -15.18 0.71 -0.86
CA LYS A 323 -16.61 0.37 -0.88
C LYS A 323 -16.89 -0.80 -1.82
N GLY A 324 -17.72 -1.74 -1.34
CA GLY A 324 -18.01 -2.99 -2.04
C GLY A 324 -16.84 -3.99 -2.09
N THR A 325 -15.78 -3.83 -1.28
CA THR A 325 -14.72 -4.84 -1.11
C THR A 325 -14.68 -5.35 0.32
N ARG A 326 -14.28 -6.62 0.51
CA ARG A 326 -14.23 -7.27 1.83
C ARG A 326 -12.80 -7.60 2.24
N VAL A 327 -12.54 -7.50 3.54
CA VAL A 327 -11.26 -7.85 4.15
C VAL A 327 -10.99 -9.35 3.99
N GLY A 328 -9.83 -9.71 3.46
CA GLY A 328 -9.41 -11.09 3.24
C GLY A 328 -9.78 -11.66 1.87
N GLU A 329 -10.32 -10.83 0.96
CA GLU A 329 -10.59 -11.21 -0.43
C GLU A 329 -9.61 -10.61 -1.44
N GLY A 330 -8.71 -9.70 -1.03
CA GLY A 330 -7.75 -9.04 -1.92
C GLY A 330 -6.85 -10.03 -2.65
N ALA A 331 -6.36 -11.05 -1.95
CA ALA A 331 -5.59 -12.14 -2.56
C ALA A 331 -6.36 -12.93 -3.64
N LEU A 332 -7.67 -13.10 -3.50
CA LEU A 332 -8.50 -13.77 -4.52
C LEU A 332 -8.66 -12.88 -5.76
N ARG A 333 -8.85 -11.57 -5.55
CA ARG A 333 -9.00 -10.55 -6.59
C ARG A 333 -7.71 -10.37 -7.41
N GLU A 334 -6.54 -10.43 -6.77
CA GLU A 334 -5.21 -10.49 -7.42
C GLU A 334 -5.03 -11.72 -8.32
N VAL A 335 -5.43 -12.91 -7.85
CA VAL A 335 -5.35 -14.15 -8.65
C VAL A 335 -6.35 -14.11 -9.81
N ALA A 336 -7.55 -13.57 -9.58
CA ALA A 336 -8.57 -13.40 -10.62
C ALA A 336 -8.12 -12.46 -11.73
N ALA A 337 -7.46 -11.34 -11.41
CA ALA A 337 -6.95 -10.41 -12.40
C ALA A 337 -5.98 -11.08 -13.39
N TYR A 338 -5.07 -11.95 -12.92
CA TYR A 338 -4.18 -12.72 -13.79
C TYR A 338 -4.90 -13.80 -14.62
N ILE A 339 -5.92 -14.47 -14.06
CA ILE A 339 -6.72 -15.47 -14.77
C ILE A 339 -7.54 -14.81 -15.90
N LEU A 340 -8.13 -13.65 -15.63
CA LEU A 340 -8.99 -12.90 -16.56
C LEU A 340 -8.22 -12.03 -17.55
N ASP A 341 -6.95 -11.71 -17.29
CA ASP A 341 -6.05 -11.08 -18.27
C ASP A 341 -5.67 -12.10 -19.36
N HIS A 342 -6.55 -12.28 -20.34
CA HIS A 342 -6.39 -13.22 -21.43
C HIS A 342 -5.37 -12.73 -22.49
N PRO A 343 -4.59 -13.63 -23.11
CA PRO A 343 -3.77 -13.28 -24.28
C PRO A 343 -4.57 -12.73 -25.47
N ARG A 344 -3.89 -12.04 -26.39
CA ARG A 344 -4.47 -11.59 -27.67
C ARG A 344 -4.97 -12.74 -28.57
N SER A 345 -4.49 -13.97 -28.35
CA SER A 345 -4.90 -15.18 -29.07
C SER A 345 -6.27 -15.73 -28.63
N GLY A 346 -6.81 -15.26 -27.51
CA GLY A 346 -8.05 -15.77 -26.89
C GLY A 346 -7.84 -16.18 -25.44
N ARG A 347 -8.70 -17.06 -24.92
CA ARG A 347 -8.68 -17.46 -23.50
C ARG A 347 -7.35 -18.12 -23.12
N ARG A 348 -6.83 -17.76 -21.92
CA ARG A 348 -5.57 -18.26 -21.35
C ARG A 348 -5.55 -19.79 -21.29
N SER A 349 -4.76 -20.43 -22.15
CA SER A 349 -4.59 -21.88 -22.20
C SER A 349 -3.51 -22.37 -21.22
N TYR A 350 -3.67 -23.60 -20.71
CA TYR A 350 -2.73 -24.22 -19.76
C TYR A 350 -1.34 -24.51 -20.35
N CYS A 351 -1.24 -24.62 -21.69
CA CYS A 351 -0.06 -25.15 -22.37
C CYS A 351 1.03 -24.12 -22.69
N TYR A 352 0.72 -22.82 -22.77
CA TYR A 352 1.64 -21.79 -23.25
C TYR A 352 1.75 -20.61 -22.28
N ALA A 353 2.97 -20.11 -22.08
CA ALA A 353 3.28 -18.97 -21.23
C ALA A 353 2.98 -17.62 -21.91
N GLU A 354 1.86 -17.50 -22.62
CA GLU A 354 1.48 -16.28 -23.31
C GLU A 354 1.17 -15.14 -22.32
N LYS A 355 1.77 -13.98 -22.56
CA LYS A 355 1.49 -12.74 -21.83
C LYS A 355 0.00 -12.39 -22.01
N GLY A 356 -0.66 -11.99 -20.93
CA GLY A 356 -2.02 -11.44 -21.05
C GLY A 356 -2.02 -10.10 -21.79
N PHE A 357 -3.19 -9.67 -22.24
CA PHE A 357 -3.38 -8.43 -22.98
C PHE A 357 -2.88 -7.20 -22.22
N ALA A 358 -3.24 -7.11 -20.93
CA ALA A 358 -2.80 -6.05 -20.02
C ALA A 358 -1.41 -6.32 -19.42
N GLY A 359 -1.00 -7.59 -19.36
CA GLY A 359 0.32 -7.98 -18.87
C GLY A 359 0.40 -8.14 -17.36
N VAL A 360 -0.71 -8.50 -16.70
CA VAL A 360 -0.74 -8.79 -15.26
C VAL A 360 0.29 -9.89 -14.95
N PRO A 361 1.20 -9.71 -13.98
CA PRO A 361 2.21 -10.71 -13.68
C PRO A 361 1.59 -12.05 -13.22
N PRO A 362 2.20 -13.20 -13.58
CA PRO A 362 1.76 -14.52 -13.13
C PRO A 362 1.48 -14.57 -11.62
N THR A 363 0.22 -14.82 -11.26
CA THR A 363 -0.27 -14.75 -9.87
C THR A 363 -1.03 -16.02 -9.52
N VAL A 364 -0.74 -16.62 -8.36
CA VAL A 364 -1.33 -17.88 -7.91
C VAL A 364 -1.63 -17.84 -6.41
N MET A 365 -2.70 -18.51 -5.97
CA MET A 365 -3.02 -18.67 -4.55
C MET A 365 -2.11 -19.74 -3.93
N VAL A 366 -1.47 -19.44 -2.81
CA VAL A 366 -0.57 -20.37 -2.09
C VAL A 366 -0.88 -20.44 -0.60
N LYS A 367 -0.52 -21.57 0.01
CA LYS A 367 -0.24 -21.68 1.44
C LYS A 367 1.23 -21.38 1.66
N CYS A 368 1.56 -20.47 2.57
CA CYS A 368 2.93 -20.19 2.97
C CYS A 368 3.03 -20.15 4.51
N LEU A 369 4.09 -20.74 5.06
CA LEU A 369 4.44 -20.62 6.48
C LEU A 369 5.88 -20.11 6.55
N HIS A 370 6.11 -19.04 7.31
CA HIS A 370 7.45 -18.55 7.64
C HIS A 370 7.40 -17.72 8.93
N ARG A 371 8.51 -17.72 9.68
CA ARG A 371 8.64 -17.01 10.97
C ARG A 371 8.62 -15.47 10.90
N VAL A 372 8.82 -14.92 9.71
CA VAL A 372 8.92 -13.46 9.45
C VAL A 372 7.57 -12.83 9.08
N PHE A 373 6.55 -13.64 8.74
CA PHE A 373 5.19 -13.14 8.60
C PHE A 373 4.61 -12.71 9.96
N ASN A 374 3.55 -11.90 9.98
CA ASN A 374 3.04 -11.36 11.23
C ASN A 374 2.22 -12.40 12.00
N HIS A 375 2.74 -12.90 13.13
CA HIS A 375 2.05 -13.85 14.02
C HIS A 375 1.93 -13.24 15.43
N PRO A 376 0.86 -12.47 15.73
CA PRO A 376 0.71 -11.80 17.04
C PRO A 376 0.72 -12.75 18.24
N ASP A 377 0.12 -13.94 18.10
CA ASP A 377 0.11 -15.01 19.11
C ASP A 377 1.40 -15.84 19.16
N GLY A 378 2.42 -15.45 18.40
CA GLY A 378 3.70 -16.15 18.29
C GLY A 378 3.76 -17.25 17.20
N PHE A 379 4.98 -17.72 16.95
CA PHE A 379 5.28 -18.70 15.90
C PHE A 379 5.77 -20.03 16.49
N GLU A 380 5.06 -21.11 16.18
CA GLU A 380 5.34 -22.48 16.67
C GLU A 380 5.61 -23.47 15.53
N CYS A 381 5.84 -22.98 14.31
CA CYS A 381 6.02 -23.80 13.10
C CYS A 381 4.92 -24.88 12.91
N SER A 382 3.68 -24.53 13.24
CA SER A 382 2.54 -25.45 13.21
C SER A 382 1.45 -24.97 12.26
N ALA A 383 0.43 -25.80 12.02
CA ALA A 383 -0.66 -25.51 11.09
C ALA A 383 -1.39 -24.17 11.36
N LYS A 384 -1.37 -23.67 12.61
CA LYS A 384 -1.96 -22.36 12.97
C LYS A 384 -1.18 -21.16 12.40
N ASN A 385 0.10 -21.34 12.05
CA ASN A 385 0.97 -20.33 11.46
C ASN A 385 1.06 -20.46 9.93
N VAL A 386 0.26 -21.32 9.29
CA VAL A 386 0.14 -21.38 7.83
C VAL A 386 -0.79 -20.28 7.37
N LYS A 387 -0.27 -19.32 6.61
CA LYS A 387 -1.03 -18.24 5.98
C LYS A 387 -1.43 -18.63 4.56
N ILE A 388 -2.54 -18.09 4.08
CA ILE A 388 -3.01 -18.22 2.69
C ILE A 388 -2.91 -16.84 2.05
N GLY A 389 -2.51 -16.75 0.79
CA GLY A 389 -2.31 -15.47 0.12
C GLY A 389 -1.96 -15.59 -1.36
N SER A 390 -1.99 -14.47 -2.06
CA SER A 390 -1.54 -14.41 -3.46
C SER A 390 -0.01 -14.37 -3.51
N LEU A 391 0.55 -15.17 -4.41
CA LEU A 391 1.95 -15.14 -4.81
C LEU A 391 2.02 -14.62 -6.24
N GLN A 392 2.47 -13.38 -6.41
CA GLN A 392 2.62 -12.70 -7.69
C GLN A 392 4.09 -12.69 -8.12
N MET A 393 4.39 -12.95 -9.39
CA MET A 393 5.75 -12.89 -9.94
C MET A 393 6.31 -11.47 -9.83
N PHE A 394 7.51 -11.33 -9.28
CA PHE A 394 8.19 -10.03 -9.22
C PHE A 394 8.72 -9.70 -10.61
N VAL A 395 8.31 -8.56 -11.18
CA VAL A 395 8.80 -8.09 -12.48
C VAL A 395 9.84 -6.99 -12.28
N LYS A 396 11.03 -7.20 -12.85
CA LYS A 396 12.08 -6.18 -12.89
C LYS A 396 11.59 -4.96 -13.67
N ASN A 397 11.62 -3.82 -12.99
CA ASN A 397 11.07 -2.55 -13.45
C ASN A 397 12.08 -1.41 -13.25
N ASN A 398 11.68 -0.20 -13.62
CA ASN A 398 12.45 1.04 -13.56
C ASN A 398 11.77 2.11 -12.67
N GLY A 399 10.86 1.72 -11.78
CA GLY A 399 10.00 2.61 -11.01
C GLY A 399 8.52 2.48 -11.39
N SER A 400 7.71 3.39 -10.87
CA SER A 400 6.25 3.47 -11.07
C SER A 400 5.88 4.56 -12.08
N CYS A 401 4.61 4.62 -12.46
CA CYS A 401 4.10 5.77 -13.23
C CYS A 401 4.00 7.08 -12.41
N GLU A 402 4.19 7.08 -11.08
CA GLU A 402 4.32 8.32 -10.30
C GLU A 402 5.69 9.00 -10.51
N ASP A 403 6.70 8.24 -10.95
CA ASP A 403 8.06 8.72 -11.19
C ASP A 403 8.24 9.39 -12.58
N MET A 404 7.23 9.33 -13.46
CA MET A 404 7.32 9.78 -14.85
C MET A 404 6.06 10.53 -15.31
N GLY A 405 6.23 11.65 -16.03
CA GLY A 405 5.10 12.39 -16.58
C GLY A 405 4.36 11.60 -17.67
N PRO A 406 3.02 11.46 -17.62
CA PRO A 406 2.28 10.47 -18.41
C PRO A 406 2.35 10.67 -19.94
N ARG A 407 2.80 11.83 -20.42
CA ARG A 407 3.07 12.08 -21.85
C ARG A 407 4.15 11.17 -22.45
N ALA A 408 4.93 10.47 -21.63
CA ALA A 408 5.97 9.55 -22.09
C ALA A 408 5.45 8.13 -22.41
N PHE A 409 4.24 7.77 -21.98
CA PHE A 409 3.73 6.40 -22.10
C PHE A 409 3.15 6.11 -23.50
N PRO A 410 3.37 4.92 -24.08
CA PRO A 410 2.71 4.53 -25.33
C PRO A 410 1.19 4.48 -25.18
N VAL A 411 0.47 4.79 -26.27
CA VAL A 411 -1.00 4.81 -26.28
C VAL A 411 -1.57 3.42 -26.00
N ASP A 412 -1.02 2.38 -26.65
CA ASP A 412 -1.56 1.03 -26.52
C ASP A 412 -1.29 0.40 -25.14
N GLU A 413 -0.16 0.69 -24.50
CA GLU A 413 0.12 0.31 -23.11
C GLU A 413 -0.89 0.91 -22.11
N VAL A 414 -1.33 2.16 -22.32
CA VAL A 414 -2.41 2.76 -21.51
C VAL A 414 -3.77 2.12 -21.84
N HIS A 415 -4.05 1.85 -23.11
CA HIS A 415 -5.30 1.19 -23.54
C HIS A 415 -5.40 -0.26 -23.04
N LYS A 416 -4.29 -0.98 -22.96
CA LYS A 416 -4.17 -2.33 -22.39
C LYS A 416 -4.61 -2.35 -20.93
N ILE A 417 -4.16 -1.38 -20.14
CA ILE A 417 -4.53 -1.24 -18.73
C ILE A 417 -5.98 -0.77 -18.58
N SER A 418 -6.44 0.22 -19.37
CA SER A 418 -7.83 0.70 -19.27
C SER A 418 -8.87 -0.38 -19.60
N VAL A 419 -8.58 -1.26 -20.56
CA VAL A 419 -9.42 -2.41 -20.89
C VAL A 419 -9.58 -3.37 -19.72
N LEU A 420 -8.49 -3.64 -18.97
CA LEU A 420 -8.54 -4.48 -17.77
C LEU A 420 -9.28 -3.79 -16.63
N ASP A 421 -8.92 -2.55 -16.30
CA ASP A 421 -9.47 -1.83 -15.14
C ASP A 421 -10.96 -1.52 -15.29
N ILE A 422 -11.42 -1.20 -16.52
CA ILE A 422 -12.85 -1.07 -16.81
C ILE A 422 -13.52 -2.43 -16.60
N ARG A 423 -13.09 -3.52 -17.26
CA ARG A 423 -13.71 -4.85 -17.14
C ARG A 423 -13.74 -5.36 -15.70
N LEU A 424 -12.68 -5.13 -14.92
CA LEU A 424 -12.61 -5.54 -13.52
C LEU A 424 -13.16 -4.49 -12.54
N ALA A 425 -13.69 -3.35 -12.99
CA ALA A 425 -14.21 -2.26 -12.16
C ALA A 425 -13.26 -1.89 -11.00
N ASN A 426 -12.00 -1.59 -11.33
CA ASN A 426 -10.94 -1.39 -10.34
C ASN A 426 -11.20 -0.15 -9.46
N ALA A 427 -11.26 -0.35 -8.14
CA ALA A 427 -11.49 0.70 -7.16
C ALA A 427 -10.19 1.32 -6.59
N ASP A 428 -9.01 1.01 -7.13
CA ASP A 428 -7.74 1.62 -6.66
C ASP A 428 -6.63 1.73 -7.73
N ARG A 429 -6.96 2.07 -8.99
CA ARG A 429 -5.91 2.33 -10.00
C ARG A 429 -5.36 3.76 -9.90
N HIS A 430 -4.31 3.92 -9.12
CA HIS A 430 -3.39 5.07 -9.21
C HIS A 430 -2.10 4.71 -9.96
N ALA A 431 -1.33 5.72 -10.39
CA ALA A 431 -0.08 5.56 -11.11
C ALA A 431 0.99 4.72 -10.38
N GLY A 432 0.98 4.69 -9.03
CA GLY A 432 1.86 3.82 -8.24
C GLY A 432 1.62 2.32 -8.48
N ASN A 433 0.37 1.94 -8.78
CA ASN A 433 -0.03 0.56 -9.10
C ASN A 433 0.20 0.19 -10.58
N ILE A 434 1.03 0.96 -11.29
CA ILE A 434 1.52 0.66 -12.64
C ILE A 434 3.04 0.79 -12.64
N LEU A 435 3.74 -0.31 -12.90
CA LEU A 435 5.20 -0.32 -13.01
C LEU A 435 5.63 0.04 -14.44
N ILE A 436 6.71 0.81 -14.56
CA ILE A 436 7.39 1.08 -15.81
C ILE A 436 8.51 0.04 -15.99
N SER A 437 8.58 -0.61 -17.14
CA SER A 437 9.77 -1.33 -17.58
C SER A 437 10.18 -0.88 -18.99
N LYS A 438 11.29 -1.40 -19.48
CA LYS A 438 11.75 -1.20 -20.87
C LYS A 438 11.99 -2.54 -21.52
N ASP A 439 11.49 -2.70 -22.74
CA ASP A 439 11.74 -3.91 -23.50
C ASP A 439 13.23 -4.08 -23.81
N HIS A 440 13.69 -5.32 -23.92
CA HIS A 440 15.09 -5.68 -24.12
C HIS A 440 15.56 -5.54 -25.57
N GLU A 441 14.63 -5.54 -26.54
CA GLU A 441 14.96 -5.43 -27.97
C GLU A 441 14.96 -3.97 -28.43
N ASP A 442 13.82 -3.28 -28.39
CA ASP A 442 13.70 -1.89 -28.88
C ASP A 442 13.83 -0.80 -27.79
N GLY A 443 13.91 -1.16 -26.50
CA GLY A 443 13.98 -0.19 -25.39
C GLY A 443 12.69 0.61 -25.15
N GLN A 444 11.59 0.27 -25.82
CA GLN A 444 10.27 0.88 -25.67
C GLN A 444 9.76 0.72 -24.23
N ILE A 445 9.03 1.73 -23.75
CA ILE A 445 8.37 1.67 -22.43
C ILE A 445 7.26 0.62 -22.46
N VAL A 446 7.29 -0.28 -21.49
CA VAL A 446 6.24 -1.26 -21.22
C VAL A 446 5.63 -0.93 -19.86
N LEU A 447 4.31 -0.91 -19.76
CA LEU A 447 3.58 -0.73 -18.51
C LEU A 447 3.10 -2.09 -17.99
N ILE A 448 3.17 -2.28 -16.68
CA ILE A 448 2.79 -3.53 -16.02
C ILE A 448 1.83 -3.19 -14.88
N PRO A 449 0.53 -3.51 -15.01
CA PRO A 449 -0.43 -3.30 -13.93
C PRO A 449 -0.16 -4.30 -12.79
N ILE A 450 -0.15 -3.81 -11.56
CA ILE A 450 -0.03 -4.59 -10.33
C ILE A 450 -1.16 -4.20 -9.35
N ASP A 451 -1.21 -4.83 -8.18
CA ASP A 451 -2.12 -4.50 -7.07
C ASP A 451 -3.61 -4.43 -7.44
N HIS A 452 -4.20 -5.59 -7.74
CA HIS A 452 -5.61 -5.74 -8.09
C HIS A 452 -6.49 -6.13 -6.89
N GLY A 453 -6.01 -5.92 -5.65
CA GLY A 453 -6.72 -6.30 -4.43
C GLY A 453 -8.11 -5.65 -4.30
N TYR A 454 -8.31 -4.49 -4.95
CA TYR A 454 -9.57 -3.73 -4.95
C TYR A 454 -10.32 -3.76 -6.30
N CYS A 455 -10.13 -4.79 -7.12
CA CYS A 455 -10.98 -5.04 -8.30
C CYS A 455 -12.15 -5.99 -7.99
N LEU A 456 -13.14 -6.01 -8.89
CA LEU A 456 -14.41 -6.76 -8.83
C LEU A 456 -15.32 -6.43 -7.62
N PRO A 457 -15.52 -5.17 -7.21
CA PRO A 457 -16.35 -4.80 -6.07
C PRO A 457 -17.83 -5.18 -6.23
N GLU A 458 -18.56 -5.23 -5.12
CA GLU A 458 -20.02 -5.48 -5.06
C GLU A 458 -20.86 -4.35 -5.68
N ASN A 459 -20.29 -3.16 -5.86
CA ASN A 459 -20.92 -1.99 -6.47
C ASN A 459 -19.84 -1.08 -7.11
N PHE A 460 -20.23 0.02 -7.76
CA PHE A 460 -19.31 0.90 -8.50
C PHE A 460 -18.83 2.15 -7.72
N GLU A 461 -19.18 2.31 -6.44
CA GLU A 461 -19.01 3.56 -5.66
C GLU A 461 -17.59 4.15 -5.67
N ASP A 462 -16.58 3.31 -5.45
CA ASP A 462 -15.15 3.70 -5.36
C ASP A 462 -14.35 3.45 -6.66
N CYS A 463 -15.01 3.15 -7.78
CA CYS A 463 -14.33 2.94 -9.07
C CYS A 463 -13.45 4.14 -9.45
N THR A 464 -12.13 3.94 -9.53
CA THR A 464 -11.16 5.04 -9.64
C THR A 464 -10.00 4.69 -10.56
N PHE A 465 -9.83 5.54 -11.59
CA PHE A 465 -8.88 5.34 -12.69
C PHE A 465 -8.04 6.61 -12.94
N ASP A 466 -6.82 6.67 -12.42
CA ASP A 466 -5.92 7.83 -12.60
C ASP A 466 -5.51 8.05 -14.08
N TRP A 467 -5.49 6.98 -14.87
CA TRP A 467 -5.21 7.06 -16.32
C TRP A 467 -6.25 7.83 -17.12
N LEU A 468 -7.45 8.13 -16.57
CA LEU A 468 -8.44 9.02 -17.22
C LEU A 468 -7.88 10.41 -17.53
N TYR A 469 -6.95 10.90 -16.71
CA TYR A 469 -6.37 12.24 -16.86
C TYR A 469 -5.17 12.25 -17.82
N TRP A 470 -4.74 11.09 -18.31
CA TRP A 470 -3.61 10.96 -19.22
C TRP A 470 -4.05 11.19 -20.68
N PRO A 471 -3.24 11.83 -21.54
CA PRO A 471 -3.63 12.13 -22.93
C PRO A 471 -4.11 10.91 -23.74
N GLN A 472 -3.44 9.77 -23.56
CA GLN A 472 -3.65 8.51 -24.28
C GLN A 472 -5.07 7.96 -24.08
N ALA A 473 -5.68 8.19 -22.91
CA ALA A 473 -7.05 7.77 -22.64
C ALA A 473 -8.09 8.52 -23.49
N LYS A 474 -7.71 9.62 -24.14
CA LYS A 474 -8.59 10.42 -25.02
C LYS A 474 -8.41 10.08 -26.50
N GLU A 475 -7.55 9.12 -26.82
CA GLU A 475 -7.43 8.54 -28.16
C GLU A 475 -8.35 7.32 -28.29
N PRO A 476 -8.94 7.05 -29.47
CA PRO A 476 -9.82 5.90 -29.68
C PRO A 476 -9.02 4.58 -29.62
N TYR A 477 -9.64 3.51 -29.14
CA TYR A 477 -9.04 2.18 -29.16
C TYR A 477 -8.65 1.75 -30.59
N SER A 478 -7.49 1.12 -30.74
CA SER A 478 -7.08 0.52 -32.02
C SER A 478 -7.99 -0.65 -32.42
N PRO A 479 -8.10 -1.00 -33.72
CA PRO A 479 -8.92 -2.12 -34.18
C PRO A 479 -8.62 -3.43 -33.44
N ASP A 480 -7.34 -3.78 -33.28
CA ASP A 480 -6.89 -4.97 -32.57
C ASP A 480 -7.30 -5.00 -31.09
N THR A 481 -7.50 -3.82 -30.47
CA THR A 481 -7.99 -3.68 -29.09
C THR A 481 -9.51 -3.78 -29.05
N ILE A 482 -10.21 -3.21 -30.04
CA ILE A 482 -11.66 -3.34 -30.19
C ILE A 482 -12.04 -4.82 -30.43
N ASP A 483 -11.29 -5.56 -31.24
CA ASP A 483 -11.57 -6.97 -31.51
C ASP A 483 -11.24 -7.88 -30.31
N TYR A 484 -10.22 -7.54 -29.51
CA TYR A 484 -10.01 -8.16 -28.20
C TYR A 484 -11.19 -7.89 -27.24
N ILE A 485 -11.67 -6.65 -27.14
CA ILE A 485 -12.86 -6.29 -26.34
C ILE A 485 -14.10 -7.07 -26.79
N LYS A 486 -14.35 -7.19 -28.11
CA LYS A 486 -15.46 -7.98 -28.66
C LYS A 486 -15.42 -9.45 -28.22
N SER A 487 -14.22 -10.03 -28.07
CA SER A 487 -14.02 -11.45 -27.71
C SER A 487 -14.37 -11.80 -26.26
N MET A 488 -14.49 -10.81 -25.37
CA MET A 488 -14.74 -11.01 -23.93
C MET A 488 -16.15 -11.56 -23.66
N ASP A 489 -16.28 -12.47 -22.70
CA ASP A 489 -17.57 -13.03 -22.25
C ASP A 489 -17.56 -13.24 -20.74
N ALA A 490 -18.42 -12.50 -20.04
CA ALA A 490 -18.46 -12.47 -18.58
C ALA A 490 -18.99 -13.78 -17.95
N GLU A 491 -19.86 -14.55 -18.62
CA GLU A 491 -20.30 -15.84 -18.10
C GLU A 491 -19.17 -16.86 -18.20
N GLN A 492 -18.46 -16.87 -19.34
CA GLN A 492 -17.27 -17.70 -19.54
C GLN A 492 -16.14 -17.36 -18.56
N ASP A 493 -16.01 -16.08 -18.18
CA ASP A 493 -15.09 -15.61 -17.13
C ASP A 493 -15.50 -16.10 -15.73
N ILE A 494 -16.80 -15.99 -15.38
CA ILE A 494 -17.34 -16.45 -14.09
C ILE A 494 -17.21 -17.97 -13.95
N GLU A 495 -17.49 -18.74 -15.01
CA GLU A 495 -17.25 -20.18 -15.04
C GLU A 495 -15.77 -20.54 -14.88
N LEU A 496 -14.86 -19.75 -15.46
CA LEU A 496 -13.41 -19.95 -15.32
C LEU A 496 -12.94 -19.70 -13.88
N LEU A 497 -13.36 -18.60 -13.24
CA LEU A 497 -13.04 -18.32 -11.84
C LEU A 497 -13.55 -19.45 -10.92
N LYS A 498 -14.79 -19.91 -11.16
CA LYS A 498 -15.41 -21.04 -10.47
C LYS A 498 -14.66 -22.35 -10.69
N PHE A 499 -14.16 -22.61 -11.91
CA PHE A 499 -13.30 -23.77 -12.22
C PHE A 499 -11.97 -23.69 -11.47
N HIS A 500 -11.41 -22.48 -11.31
CA HIS A 500 -10.22 -22.22 -10.49
C HIS A 500 -10.49 -22.25 -8.97
N GLY A 501 -11.75 -22.35 -8.54
CA GLY A 501 -12.16 -22.53 -7.15
C GLY A 501 -12.69 -21.28 -6.46
N TRP A 502 -12.71 -20.12 -7.13
CA TRP A 502 -13.33 -18.90 -6.57
C TRP A 502 -14.80 -18.80 -6.98
N TYR A 503 -15.68 -19.01 -6.01
CA TYR A 503 -17.10 -18.74 -6.14
C TYR A 503 -17.32 -17.24 -5.92
N ILE A 504 -17.14 -16.45 -6.98
CA ILE A 504 -17.36 -15.00 -6.98
C ILE A 504 -18.78 -14.66 -6.47
N PRO A 505 -18.95 -13.69 -5.54
CA PRO A 505 -20.26 -13.29 -5.04
C PRO A 505 -21.20 -12.82 -6.18
N PRO A 506 -22.52 -13.05 -6.08
CA PRO A 506 -23.48 -12.62 -7.10
C PRO A 506 -23.39 -11.13 -7.48
N GLU A 507 -23.09 -10.28 -6.50
CA GLU A 507 -22.93 -8.84 -6.62
C GLU A 507 -21.66 -8.50 -7.43
N CYS A 508 -20.51 -9.05 -7.05
CA CYS A 508 -19.25 -8.94 -7.78
C CYS A 508 -19.35 -9.50 -9.22
N ALA A 509 -20.13 -10.57 -9.40
CA ALA A 509 -20.41 -11.17 -10.71
C ALA A 509 -21.31 -10.27 -11.58
N ARG A 510 -22.30 -9.59 -10.98
CA ARG A 510 -23.11 -8.55 -11.63
C ARG A 510 -22.24 -7.37 -12.06
N THR A 511 -21.34 -6.89 -11.20
CA THR A 511 -20.35 -5.86 -11.54
C THR A 511 -19.55 -6.23 -12.79
N LEU A 512 -18.97 -7.43 -12.84
CA LEU A 512 -18.20 -7.94 -14.00
C LEU A 512 -19.02 -8.02 -15.30
N ARG A 513 -20.29 -8.42 -15.21
CA ARG A 513 -21.20 -8.45 -16.38
C ARG A 513 -21.47 -7.05 -16.91
N ILE A 514 -21.81 -6.12 -16.03
CA ILE A 514 -22.18 -4.75 -16.37
C ILE A 514 -20.98 -3.96 -16.89
N SER A 515 -19.80 -4.11 -16.29
CA SER A 515 -18.55 -3.50 -16.76
C SER A 515 -18.11 -4.03 -18.13
N THR A 516 -18.20 -5.34 -18.34
CA THR A 516 -17.89 -5.97 -19.64
C THR A 516 -18.88 -5.52 -20.71
N MET A 517 -20.17 -5.43 -20.38
CA MET A 517 -21.21 -4.90 -21.27
C MET A 517 -20.94 -3.43 -21.65
N LEU A 518 -20.60 -2.59 -20.67
CA LEU A 518 -20.26 -1.18 -20.86
C LEU A 518 -19.03 -1.00 -21.77
N LEU A 519 -17.96 -1.76 -21.52
CA LEU A 519 -16.75 -1.72 -22.32
C LEU A 519 -17.03 -2.12 -23.78
N LYS A 520 -17.78 -3.20 -24.01
CA LYS A 520 -18.14 -3.68 -25.36
C LYS A 520 -19.03 -2.67 -26.10
N LYS A 521 -20.14 -2.24 -25.49
CA LYS A 521 -21.08 -1.27 -26.09
C LYS A 521 -20.46 0.11 -26.32
N GLY A 522 -19.51 0.53 -25.48
CA GLY A 522 -18.78 1.78 -25.62
C GLY A 522 -17.74 1.72 -26.75
N ALA A 523 -16.92 0.67 -26.79
CA ALA A 523 -15.90 0.48 -27.82
C ALA A 523 -16.53 0.31 -29.23
N GLU A 524 -17.65 -0.41 -29.33
CA GLU A 524 -18.43 -0.54 -30.57
C GLU A 524 -18.94 0.80 -31.11
N ARG A 525 -19.29 1.74 -30.21
CA ARG A 525 -19.70 3.12 -30.55
C ARG A 525 -18.53 4.07 -30.81
N GLY A 526 -17.29 3.57 -30.80
CA GLY A 526 -16.07 4.38 -30.99
C GLY A 526 -15.73 5.28 -29.80
N LEU A 527 -16.27 5.00 -28.60
CA LEU A 527 -15.95 5.78 -27.40
C LEU A 527 -14.51 5.50 -26.92
N THR A 528 -13.82 6.56 -26.53
CA THR A 528 -12.46 6.52 -25.96
C THR A 528 -12.42 5.88 -24.57
N PRO A 529 -11.26 5.36 -24.09
CA PRO A 529 -11.09 4.93 -22.71
C PRO A 529 -11.58 5.96 -21.67
N PHE A 530 -11.32 7.24 -21.92
CA PHE A 530 -11.78 8.36 -21.11
C PHE A 530 -13.30 8.39 -21.01
N ALA A 531 -14.00 8.40 -22.15
CA ALA A 531 -15.46 8.44 -22.17
C ALA A 531 -16.11 7.23 -21.48
N ILE A 532 -15.54 6.03 -21.61
CA ILE A 532 -16.06 4.81 -20.98
C ILE A 532 -15.75 4.79 -19.47
N GLY A 533 -14.52 5.08 -19.06
CA GLY A 533 -14.15 5.09 -17.64
C GLY A 533 -14.80 6.24 -16.85
N SER A 534 -15.03 7.40 -17.47
CA SER A 534 -15.80 8.50 -16.87
C SER A 534 -17.29 8.20 -16.65
N ILE A 535 -17.84 7.12 -17.24
CA ILE A 535 -19.17 6.61 -16.88
C ILE A 535 -19.13 5.87 -15.53
N MET A 536 -17.99 5.27 -15.18
CA MET A 536 -17.81 4.47 -13.96
C MET A 536 -17.35 5.29 -12.75
N CYS A 537 -16.49 6.29 -12.95
CA CYS A 537 -15.98 7.10 -11.84
C CYS A 537 -16.97 8.18 -11.40
N ARG A 538 -17.16 8.33 -10.08
CA ARG A 538 -17.89 9.47 -9.51
C ARG A 538 -17.10 10.78 -9.69
N GLU A 539 -17.78 11.86 -10.09
CA GLU A 539 -17.16 13.20 -10.17
C GLU A 539 -16.80 13.76 -8.78
N THR A 540 -17.60 13.42 -7.77
CA THR A 540 -17.37 13.77 -6.35
C THR A 540 -17.94 12.65 -5.48
N LEU A 541 -17.45 12.51 -4.25
CA LEU A 541 -17.92 11.50 -3.29
C LEU A 541 -19.44 11.49 -3.04
N LYS A 542 -20.15 12.59 -3.38
CA LYS A 542 -21.60 12.77 -3.18
C LYS A 542 -22.44 12.70 -4.46
N LYS A 543 -21.81 12.54 -5.62
CA LYS A 543 -22.50 12.46 -6.92
C LYS A 543 -22.24 11.10 -7.53
N GLU A 544 -23.27 10.28 -7.54
CA GLU A 544 -23.32 8.98 -8.22
C GLU A 544 -22.80 9.11 -9.66
N SER A 545 -22.00 8.13 -10.05
CA SER A 545 -21.50 7.95 -11.40
C SER A 545 -22.65 7.60 -12.36
N VAL A 546 -22.38 7.68 -13.66
CA VAL A 546 -23.40 7.37 -14.67
C VAL A 546 -23.74 5.87 -14.66
N ILE A 547 -22.80 4.98 -14.32
CA ILE A 547 -23.08 3.54 -14.19
C ILE A 547 -23.94 3.21 -12.97
N GLU A 548 -23.77 3.92 -11.85
CA GLU A 548 -24.63 3.78 -10.68
C GLU A 548 -26.07 4.21 -10.99
N GLN A 549 -26.24 5.34 -11.69
CA GLN A 549 -27.56 5.80 -12.14
C GLN A 549 -28.22 4.80 -13.10
N ILE A 550 -27.46 4.19 -14.02
CA ILE A 550 -27.96 3.11 -14.91
C ILE A 550 -28.41 1.89 -14.10
N VAL A 551 -27.64 1.47 -13.10
CA VAL A 551 -27.95 0.33 -12.21
C VAL A 551 -29.19 0.61 -11.37
N GLN A 552 -29.30 1.83 -10.81
CA GLN A 552 -30.43 2.26 -9.99
C GLN A 552 -31.72 2.34 -10.82
N GLU A 553 -31.69 3.00 -11.98
CA GLU A 553 -32.86 3.07 -12.87
C GLU A 553 -33.29 1.68 -13.34
N ALA A 554 -32.34 0.79 -13.63
CA ALA A 554 -32.65 -0.61 -13.98
C ALA A 554 -33.29 -1.37 -12.81
N SER A 555 -32.87 -1.10 -11.56
CA SER A 555 -33.44 -1.71 -10.36
C SER A 555 -34.82 -1.16 -10.00
N GLU A 556 -35.12 0.10 -10.35
CA GLU A 556 -36.44 0.71 -10.18
C GLU A 556 -37.43 0.27 -11.28
N ALA A 557 -36.93 -0.06 -12.48
CA ALA A 557 -37.72 -0.52 -13.61
C ALA A 557 -38.16 -2.00 -13.51
N VAL A 558 -37.51 -2.84 -12.69
CA VAL A 558 -37.84 -4.27 -12.52
C VAL A 558 -38.65 -4.55 -11.25
N LEU A 559 -39.50 -5.58 -11.30
CA LEU A 559 -40.26 -6.00 -10.13
C LEU A 559 -39.39 -6.82 -9.14
N PRO A 560 -39.63 -6.74 -7.82
CA PRO A 560 -38.97 -7.61 -6.85
C PRO A 560 -39.11 -9.10 -7.20
N GLY A 561 -38.00 -9.83 -7.21
CA GLY A 561 -37.96 -11.24 -7.62
C GLY A 561 -37.80 -11.48 -9.14
N THR A 562 -37.60 -10.43 -9.94
CA THR A 562 -37.18 -10.55 -11.34
C THR A 562 -35.84 -11.28 -11.46
N SER A 563 -35.66 -12.10 -12.50
CA SER A 563 -34.42 -12.84 -12.74
C SER A 563 -33.25 -11.94 -13.12
N GLU A 564 -32.03 -12.32 -12.75
CA GLU A 564 -30.79 -11.59 -13.06
C GLU A 564 -30.64 -11.25 -14.56
N ALA A 565 -31.02 -12.18 -15.46
CA ALA A 565 -30.98 -11.94 -16.91
C ALA A 565 -31.86 -10.76 -17.33
N ALA A 566 -33.12 -10.73 -16.89
CA ALA A 566 -34.06 -9.63 -17.20
C ALA A 566 -33.65 -8.30 -16.55
N PHE A 567 -32.99 -8.33 -15.39
CA PHE A 567 -32.35 -7.13 -14.82
C PHE A 567 -31.19 -6.63 -15.70
N LEU A 568 -30.34 -7.53 -16.19
CA LEU A 568 -29.23 -7.17 -17.09
C LEU A 568 -29.71 -6.72 -18.49
N GLU A 569 -30.84 -7.22 -18.97
CA GLU A 569 -31.53 -6.68 -20.16
C GLU A 569 -32.02 -5.24 -19.92
N SER A 570 -32.61 -4.95 -18.75
CA SER A 570 -32.98 -3.58 -18.34
C SER A 570 -31.75 -2.65 -18.30
N VAL A 571 -30.67 -3.09 -17.66
CA VAL A 571 -29.37 -2.38 -17.66
C VAL A 571 -28.87 -2.13 -19.08
N SER A 572 -28.92 -3.12 -19.98
CA SER A 572 -28.49 -2.97 -21.37
C SER A 572 -29.25 -1.85 -22.09
N LEU A 573 -30.59 -1.84 -21.99
CA LEU A 573 -31.44 -0.87 -22.68
C LEU A 573 -31.23 0.57 -22.16
N ILE A 574 -31.11 0.72 -20.85
CA ILE A 574 -30.84 2.01 -20.19
C ILE A 574 -29.43 2.51 -20.52
N MET A 575 -28.46 1.59 -20.60
CA MET A 575 -27.07 1.86 -21.00
C MET A 575 -26.96 2.28 -22.47
N ASP A 576 -27.60 1.58 -23.40
CA ASP A 576 -27.61 1.97 -24.83
C ASP A 576 -28.14 3.40 -25.00
N ARG A 577 -29.29 3.69 -24.40
CA ARG A 577 -29.93 5.03 -24.35
C ARG A 577 -29.05 6.10 -23.68
N CYS A 578 -28.08 5.71 -22.86
CA CYS A 578 -27.08 6.62 -22.29
C CYS A 578 -25.91 6.86 -23.27
N LEU A 579 -25.32 5.78 -23.78
CA LEU A 579 -24.16 5.81 -24.68
C LEU A 579 -24.48 6.49 -26.03
N ASP A 580 -25.70 6.37 -26.54
CA ASP A 580 -26.13 7.02 -27.79
C ASP A 580 -26.09 8.56 -27.69
N LYS A 581 -26.28 9.13 -26.49
CA LYS A 581 -26.14 10.58 -26.23
C LYS A 581 -24.68 11.05 -26.20
N LEU A 582 -23.75 10.12 -26.00
CA LEU A 582 -22.30 10.37 -25.91
C LEU A 582 -21.56 10.01 -27.21
N SER A 583 -22.21 9.29 -28.13
CA SER A 583 -21.66 8.98 -29.45
C SER A 583 -21.41 10.26 -30.27
N PRO A 584 -20.29 10.36 -31.02
CA PRO A 584 -20.03 11.49 -31.92
C PRO A 584 -21.16 11.75 -32.92
N TYR A 585 -21.91 10.72 -33.31
CA TYR A 585 -23.04 10.82 -34.23
C TYR A 585 -24.31 11.39 -33.58
N GLY A 586 -24.47 11.28 -32.25
CA GLY A 586 -25.63 11.78 -31.52
C GLY A 586 -25.74 13.30 -31.50
N GLN A 587 -24.62 14.01 -31.66
CA GLN A 587 -24.59 15.48 -31.73
C GLN A 587 -25.08 16.04 -33.08
N ALA A 588 -25.20 15.20 -34.13
CA ALA A 588 -25.58 15.64 -35.47
C ALA A 588 -27.11 15.75 -35.71
N VAL A 589 -27.94 15.45 -34.70
CA VAL A 589 -29.41 15.33 -34.84
C VAL A 589 -30.17 16.53 -34.23
N ASN A 590 -29.47 17.53 -33.69
CA ASN A 590 -30.05 18.75 -33.11
C ASN A 590 -29.47 20.04 -33.75
N ILE A 591 -29.70 20.23 -35.05
CA ILE A 591 -29.55 21.50 -35.78
C ILE A 591 -30.75 21.66 -36.72
#